data_AF-A0A9P0EL38-F1
#
_entry.id   AF-A0A9P0EL38-F1
#
_cell.length_a   1.000
_cell.length_b   1.000
_cell.length_c   1.000
_cell.angle_alpha   90.00
_cell.angle_beta   90.00
_cell.angle_gamma   90.00
#
_symmetry.space_group_name_H-M   'P 1'
#
loop_
_entity.id
_entity.type
_entity.pdbx_description
1 polymer ?
#
loop_
_entity_poly.entity_id
_entity_poly.type
_entity_poly.pdbx_seq_one_letter_code
_entity_poly.pdbx_strand_id
1 'polypeptide(L)'
;MVLFARVLSSTGEYAHVELRDHYIGIRHVAKQMGLPNEGDSLHKSLIFATLDATPALVGVNTNVQESPWKEQLVLGDSPFWEKDSEGEEDEEEAEVEWETEDETITEYDDPDIVVDAYLAADSKLEDVVAHLTRIWLPELLEIWTNPLETKDQTISLMKRISKAERIFGKSVKNAWRACLSAGIILKFQDPNFFLGHRYSLGEYTVTGNFLAMLLHQSFLVRILYEFNQLLGVRDEALYGRYRDLCVRIWACVPGFSNLDPVSALGLFKFILPSFEPATDEELRHILNLNIELSGHGVTGNADIQKLRPIIIMVGKKYTGREDFRAPLNDNMA
;
A
#
# COMPACT_ATOMS: atom_id res chain seq x y z
N MET A 1 5.49 5.84 29.63
CA MET A 1 4.82 4.84 28.76
C MET A 1 5.31 4.84 27.32
N VAL A 2 5.51 6.00 26.66
CA VAL A 2 5.99 6.08 25.26
C VAL A 2 7.40 5.50 25.04
N LEU A 3 8.31 5.64 26.00
CA LEU A 3 9.65 5.02 25.93
C LEU A 3 9.62 3.50 26.11
N PHE A 4 8.67 2.99 26.90
CA PHE A 4 8.51 1.56 27.16
C PHE A 4 7.95 0.84 25.93
N ALA A 5 7.03 1.47 25.20
CA ALA A 5 6.50 0.98 23.92
C ALA A 5 7.57 0.91 22.81
N ARG A 6 8.51 1.87 22.77
CA ARG A 6 9.63 1.87 21.80
C ARG A 6 10.68 0.78 22.05
N VAL A 7 10.93 0.46 23.33
CA VAL A 7 11.84 -0.64 23.70
C VAL A 7 11.19 -1.98 23.38
N LEU A 8 9.89 -2.14 23.65
CA LEU A 8 9.14 -3.37 23.35
C LEU A 8 8.94 -3.63 21.84
N SER A 9 8.86 -2.59 21.00
CA SER A 9 8.80 -2.77 19.53
C SER A 9 10.14 -3.18 18.91
N SER A 10 11.25 -2.94 19.60
CA SER A 10 12.60 -3.20 19.08
C SER A 10 13.12 -4.63 19.34
N THR A 11 12.48 -5.39 20.24
CA THR A 11 12.98 -6.70 20.66
C THR A 11 12.29 -7.90 20.00
N GLY A 12 11.24 -7.71 19.19
CA GLY A 12 10.63 -8.73 18.32
C GLY A 12 9.99 -9.96 18.99
N GLU A 13 10.34 -10.29 20.24
CA GLU A 13 10.07 -11.61 20.82
C GLU A 13 8.83 -11.66 21.73
N TYR A 14 8.35 -10.53 22.26
CA TYR A 14 7.20 -10.53 23.19
C TYR A 14 5.84 -10.28 22.55
N ALA A 15 5.77 -9.88 21.27
CA ALA A 15 4.51 -9.42 20.68
C ALA A 15 3.62 -10.54 20.14
N HIS A 16 4.17 -11.63 19.60
CA HIS A 16 3.35 -12.55 18.78
C HIS A 16 2.47 -13.51 19.57
N VAL A 17 2.86 -13.93 20.78
CA VAL A 17 2.11 -14.95 21.55
C VAL A 17 0.91 -14.34 22.29
N GLU A 18 1.08 -13.19 22.96
CA GLU A 18 -0.02 -12.53 23.69
C GLU A 18 -1.01 -11.82 22.75
N LEU A 19 -0.54 -11.29 21.62
CA LEU A 19 -1.44 -10.69 20.63
C LEU A 19 -2.29 -11.75 19.92
N ARG A 20 -1.82 -13.00 19.80
CA ARG A 20 -2.59 -14.08 19.16
C ARG A 20 -3.92 -14.30 19.86
N ASP A 21 -3.92 -14.43 21.20
CA ASP A 21 -5.15 -14.64 21.97
C ASP A 21 -6.04 -13.40 21.94
N HIS A 22 -5.44 -12.21 21.91
CA HIS A 22 -6.18 -10.95 21.74
C HIS A 22 -6.89 -10.88 20.37
N TYR A 23 -6.20 -11.21 19.27
CA TYR A 23 -6.78 -11.25 17.93
C TYR A 23 -7.84 -12.36 17.80
N ILE A 24 -7.62 -13.52 18.40
CA ILE A 24 -8.63 -14.59 18.48
C ILE A 24 -9.87 -14.08 19.23
N GLY A 25 -9.69 -13.33 20.32
CA GLY A 25 -10.76 -12.69 21.07
C GLY A 25 -11.54 -11.67 20.23
N ILE A 26 -10.85 -10.72 19.61
CA ILE A 26 -11.46 -9.72 18.70
C ILE A 26 -12.23 -10.43 17.57
N ARG A 27 -11.66 -11.48 16.99
CA ARG A 27 -12.29 -12.29 15.95
C ARG A 27 -13.54 -13.00 16.45
N HIS A 28 -13.52 -13.54 17.67
CA HIS A 28 -14.68 -14.19 18.27
C HIS A 28 -15.82 -13.19 18.49
N VAL A 29 -15.51 -11.98 18.96
CA VAL A 29 -16.49 -10.90 19.11
C VAL A 29 -17.04 -10.47 17.76
N ALA A 30 -16.19 -10.24 16.76
CA ALA A 30 -16.63 -9.87 15.41
C ALA A 30 -17.57 -10.93 14.80
N LYS A 31 -17.28 -12.22 15.00
CA LYS A 31 -18.17 -13.32 14.58
C LYS A 31 -19.54 -13.30 15.26
N GLN A 32 -19.61 -12.93 16.53
CA GLN A 32 -20.87 -12.86 17.27
C GLN A 32 -21.73 -11.67 16.85
N MET A 33 -21.11 -10.58 16.39
CA MET A 33 -21.84 -9.37 15.99
C MET A 33 -22.47 -9.46 14.59
N GLY A 34 -22.00 -10.36 13.73
CA GLY A 34 -22.53 -10.55 12.38
C GLY A 34 -21.85 -9.66 11.33
N LEU A 35 -22.57 -9.30 10.27
CA LEU A 35 -22.01 -8.49 9.18
C LEU A 35 -21.67 -7.07 9.67
N PRO A 36 -20.53 -6.48 9.24
CA PRO A 36 -20.18 -5.11 9.58
C PRO A 36 -21.30 -4.12 9.23
N ASN A 37 -21.65 -3.27 10.19
CA ASN A 37 -22.60 -2.19 10.04
C ASN A 37 -21.84 -0.86 10.07
N GLU A 38 -21.94 -0.07 9.01
CA GLU A 38 -21.27 1.22 8.87
C GLU A 38 -21.80 2.27 9.87
N GLY A 39 -23.02 2.12 10.38
CA GLY A 39 -23.54 2.99 11.45
C GLY A 39 -23.04 2.63 12.85
N ASP A 40 -22.40 1.47 13.02
CA ASP A 40 -22.04 0.93 14.33
C ASP A 40 -20.59 1.27 14.69
N SER A 41 -20.42 2.09 15.72
CA SER A 41 -19.11 2.54 16.20
C SER A 41 -18.27 1.41 16.79
N LEU A 42 -18.87 0.34 17.30
CA LEU A 42 -18.15 -0.83 17.80
C LEU A 42 -17.62 -1.68 16.66
N HIS A 43 -18.40 -1.88 15.58
CA HIS A 43 -17.90 -2.54 14.37
C HIS A 43 -16.71 -1.79 13.76
N LYS A 44 -16.84 -0.47 13.63
CA LYS A 44 -15.71 0.39 13.19
C LYS A 44 -14.51 0.23 14.10
N SER A 45 -14.70 0.32 15.42
CA SER A 45 -13.61 0.24 16.39
C SER A 45 -12.92 -1.12 16.42
N LEU A 46 -13.64 -2.23 16.21
CA LEU A 46 -13.06 -3.58 16.12
C LEU A 46 -12.30 -3.77 14.81
N ILE A 47 -12.84 -3.29 13.68
CA ILE A 47 -12.12 -3.27 12.40
C ILE A 47 -10.86 -2.43 12.55
N PHE A 48 -10.97 -1.20 13.06
CA PHE A 48 -9.83 -0.34 13.30
C PHE A 48 -8.83 -0.96 14.27
N ALA A 49 -9.23 -1.51 15.41
CA ALA A 49 -8.31 -2.17 16.35
C ALA A 49 -7.59 -3.39 15.75
N THR A 50 -8.23 -4.10 14.83
CA THR A 50 -7.61 -5.20 14.06
C THR A 50 -6.56 -4.65 13.08
N LEU A 51 -6.71 -3.40 12.63
CA LEU A 51 -5.84 -2.72 11.66
C LEU A 51 -4.79 -1.77 12.31
N ASP A 52 -5.07 -1.24 13.50
CA ASP A 52 -4.30 -0.20 14.24
C ASP A 52 -3.17 -0.76 15.11
N ALA A 53 -2.88 -2.06 15.04
CA ALA A 53 -1.74 -2.66 15.76
C ALA A 53 -0.37 -2.35 15.11
N THR A 54 -0.18 -1.16 14.54
CA THR A 54 1.11 -0.50 14.25
C THR A 54 0.88 1.03 14.24
N PRO A 55 1.77 1.86 14.81
CA PRO A 55 1.38 2.91 15.77
C PRO A 55 1.01 4.27 15.15
N ALA A 56 -0.04 4.89 15.72
CA ALA A 56 -0.07 6.29 16.20
C ALA A 56 0.73 7.36 15.42
N LEU A 57 0.54 7.45 14.10
CA LEU A 57 1.22 8.45 13.25
C LEU A 57 0.29 9.49 12.62
N VAL A 58 -1.03 9.38 12.78
CA VAL A 58 -1.96 10.33 12.16
C VAL A 58 -2.87 10.94 13.21
N GLY A 59 -2.30 11.82 14.04
CA GLY A 59 -3.06 12.83 14.74
C GLY A 59 -3.18 14.05 13.84
N VAL A 60 -4.26 14.19 13.07
CA VAL A 60 -4.45 15.35 12.19
C VAL A 60 -5.90 15.84 12.19
N ASN A 61 -6.01 17.16 12.33
CA ASN A 61 -7.20 17.99 12.38
C ASN A 61 -7.59 18.45 10.96
N THR A 62 -8.88 18.64 10.73
CA THR A 62 -9.60 18.60 9.44
C THR A 62 -9.93 19.94 8.80
N ASN A 63 -9.83 19.99 7.46
CA ASN A 63 -10.78 20.64 6.53
C ASN A 63 -10.37 20.37 5.06
N VAL A 64 -10.85 19.30 4.38
CA VAL A 64 -10.66 19.15 2.91
C VAL A 64 -11.83 18.40 2.26
N GLN A 65 -12.53 19.07 1.35
CA GLN A 65 -13.71 18.59 0.63
C GLN A 65 -13.49 17.33 -0.24
N GLU A 66 -14.53 16.50 -0.37
CA GLU A 66 -14.52 15.22 -1.10
C GLU A 66 -14.05 15.31 -2.57
N SER A 67 -13.23 14.34 -2.99
CA SER A 67 -12.80 14.17 -4.39
C SER A 67 -13.95 13.65 -5.29
N PRO A 68 -14.31 14.33 -6.40
CA PRO A 68 -15.52 14.02 -7.18
C PRO A 68 -15.44 12.86 -8.19
N TRP A 69 -14.32 12.16 -8.36
CA TRP A 69 -14.09 11.43 -9.63
C TRP A 69 -13.97 9.91 -9.47
N LYS A 70 -15.00 9.19 -9.97
CA LYS A 70 -14.96 7.75 -10.26
C LYS A 70 -15.03 7.56 -11.79
N GLU A 71 -13.90 7.27 -12.43
CA GLU A 71 -13.89 6.67 -13.77
C GLU A 71 -12.90 5.50 -13.81
N GLN A 72 -13.36 4.36 -14.35
CA GLN A 72 -12.63 3.09 -14.40
C GLN A 72 -11.90 2.96 -15.73
N LEU A 73 -10.58 2.75 -15.68
CA LEU A 73 -9.78 2.27 -16.81
C LEU A 73 -9.89 0.73 -16.92
N VAL A 74 -10.10 0.24 -18.14
CA VAL A 74 -10.17 -1.20 -18.47
C VAL A 74 -8.76 -1.77 -18.64
N LEU A 75 -8.53 -2.92 -18.02
CA LEU A 75 -7.24 -3.53 -17.67
C LEU A 75 -6.58 -4.36 -18.80
N GLY A 76 -6.66 -3.87 -20.04
CA GLY A 76 -6.31 -4.68 -21.22
C GLY A 76 -4.84 -5.07 -21.35
N ASP A 77 -3.89 -4.17 -21.09
CA ASP A 77 -2.50 -4.36 -21.53
C ASP A 77 -1.49 -3.52 -20.71
N SER A 78 -1.35 -3.73 -19.39
CA SER A 78 -0.28 -3.02 -18.66
C SER A 78 1.09 -3.65 -18.97
N PRO A 79 1.98 -3.00 -19.77
CA PRO A 79 3.21 -3.61 -20.27
C PRO A 79 4.44 -3.27 -19.42
N PHE A 80 4.28 -2.46 -18.36
CA PHE A 80 5.29 -1.59 -17.77
C PHE A 80 6.50 -2.30 -17.10
N TRP A 81 6.58 -3.63 -17.18
CA TRP A 81 7.73 -4.37 -16.63
C TRP A 81 8.20 -5.54 -17.46
N GLU A 82 7.34 -6.08 -18.34
CA GLU A 82 7.74 -7.08 -19.32
C GLU A 82 8.28 -6.44 -20.61
N LYS A 83 8.01 -5.13 -20.87
CA LYS A 83 8.49 -4.43 -22.07
C LYS A 83 9.69 -3.47 -21.88
N ASP A 84 10.12 -3.19 -20.65
CA ASP A 84 11.19 -2.20 -20.39
C ASP A 84 12.62 -2.69 -20.68
N SER A 85 12.83 -3.84 -21.32
CA SER A 85 14.19 -4.26 -21.70
C SER A 85 14.71 -3.55 -22.96
N GLU A 86 13.89 -2.76 -23.65
CA GLU A 86 14.26 -2.14 -24.92
C GLU A 86 13.70 -0.70 -25.04
N GLY A 87 14.37 0.30 -24.45
CA GLY A 87 14.38 1.66 -25.03
C GLY A 87 13.62 2.81 -24.35
N GLU A 88 13.80 3.05 -23.05
CA GLU A 88 13.63 4.42 -22.50
C GLU A 88 15.03 5.03 -22.28
N GLU A 89 15.59 5.60 -23.36
CA GLU A 89 16.79 6.44 -23.34
C GLU A 89 16.41 7.88 -22.90
N ASP A 90 17.08 8.34 -21.85
CA ASP A 90 17.55 9.72 -21.60
C ASP A 90 16.65 10.89 -21.98
N GLU A 91 15.75 11.29 -21.07
CA GLU A 91 15.46 12.71 -20.89
C GLU A 91 16.50 13.31 -19.91
N GLU A 92 17.52 13.95 -20.47
CA GLU A 92 18.52 14.77 -19.77
C GLU A 92 17.84 15.91 -18.97
N GLU A 93 17.46 15.65 -17.71
CA GLU A 93 17.22 16.72 -16.73
C GLU A 93 18.49 16.99 -15.92
N ALA A 94 18.95 18.25 -16.02
CA ALA A 94 20.19 18.79 -15.47
C ALA A 94 20.53 18.38 -14.02
N GLU A 95 21.67 17.68 -13.92
CA GLU A 95 22.69 17.65 -12.85
C GLU A 95 22.25 18.05 -11.43
N VAL A 96 21.79 17.04 -10.68
CA VAL A 96 22.27 16.86 -9.30
C VAL A 96 23.04 15.54 -9.31
N GLU A 97 24.35 15.66 -9.44
CA GLU A 97 25.36 14.59 -9.45
C GLU A 97 25.18 13.66 -8.24
N TRP A 98 24.47 12.55 -8.46
CA TRP A 98 24.71 11.31 -7.73
C TRP A 98 25.13 10.36 -8.85
N GLU A 99 26.39 9.95 -8.88
CA GLU A 99 26.90 8.93 -9.80
C GLU A 99 26.04 7.68 -9.62
N THR A 100 25.05 7.49 -10.49
CA THR A 100 24.37 6.20 -10.64
C THR A 100 25.04 5.53 -11.80
N GLU A 101 26.03 4.67 -11.51
CA GLU A 101 26.56 3.75 -12.50
C GLU A 101 25.38 2.97 -13.11
N ASP A 102 25.25 3.05 -14.43
CA ASP A 102 24.28 2.23 -15.17
C ASP A 102 24.77 0.79 -15.16
N GLU A 103 24.41 0.08 -14.10
CA GLU A 103 24.64 -1.35 -14.00
C GLU A 103 23.76 -2.08 -15.02
N THR A 104 24.39 -2.48 -16.13
CA THR A 104 23.84 -3.52 -17.02
C THR A 104 23.60 -4.78 -16.19
N ILE A 105 22.33 -5.14 -16.03
CA ILE A 105 21.89 -6.29 -15.25
C ILE A 105 22.40 -7.58 -15.90
N THR A 106 23.45 -8.18 -15.34
CA THR A 106 23.91 -9.53 -15.65
C THR A 106 23.03 -10.56 -14.91
N GLU A 107 22.84 -11.75 -15.48
CA GLU A 107 22.03 -12.84 -14.93
C GLU A 107 22.33 -13.10 -13.44
N TYR A 108 21.29 -13.11 -12.59
CA TYR A 108 21.37 -13.25 -11.14
C TYR A 108 21.43 -14.73 -10.72
N ASP A 109 22.50 -15.44 -11.07
CA ASP A 109 22.73 -16.82 -10.62
C ASP A 109 23.44 -16.91 -9.25
N ASP A 110 23.98 -15.80 -8.75
CA ASP A 110 24.71 -15.72 -7.49
C ASP A 110 23.78 -15.30 -6.32
N PRO A 111 23.57 -16.15 -5.30
CA PRO A 111 22.78 -15.82 -4.12
C PRO A 111 23.22 -14.55 -3.39
N ASP A 112 24.52 -14.21 -3.41
CA ASP A 112 25.03 -13.02 -2.72
C ASP A 112 24.48 -11.75 -3.38
N ILE A 113 24.36 -11.73 -4.72
CA ILE A 113 23.77 -10.60 -5.46
C ILE A 113 22.29 -10.42 -5.11
N VAL A 114 21.56 -11.50 -4.86
CA VAL A 114 20.15 -11.45 -4.47
C VAL A 114 19.98 -10.82 -3.10
N VAL A 115 20.83 -11.22 -2.14
CA VAL A 115 20.85 -10.67 -0.79
C VAL A 115 21.22 -9.19 -0.83
N ASP A 116 22.24 -8.81 -1.59
CA ASP A 116 22.68 -7.41 -1.72
C ASP A 116 21.59 -6.52 -2.35
N ALA A 117 20.94 -6.97 -3.42
CA ALA A 117 19.85 -6.24 -4.04
C ALA A 117 18.67 -6.04 -3.07
N TYR A 118 18.35 -7.06 -2.29
CA TYR A 118 17.29 -7.01 -1.29
C TYR A 118 17.64 -6.06 -0.14
N LEU A 119 18.84 -6.16 0.43
CA LEU A 119 19.32 -5.29 1.52
C LEU A 119 19.43 -3.84 1.08
N ALA A 120 19.85 -3.60 -0.17
CA ALA A 120 19.86 -2.26 -0.75
C ALA A 120 18.45 -1.66 -0.80
N ALA A 121 17.45 -2.43 -1.24
CA ALA A 121 16.05 -1.97 -1.25
C ALA A 121 15.50 -1.72 0.15
N ASP A 122 15.84 -2.57 1.13
CA ASP A 122 15.42 -2.42 2.52
C ASP A 122 16.01 -1.17 3.18
N SER A 123 17.31 -0.92 2.99
CA SER A 123 17.95 0.30 3.45
C SER A 123 17.30 1.56 2.85
N LYS A 124 16.94 1.53 1.55
CA LYS A 124 16.22 2.65 0.91
C LYS A 124 14.80 2.82 1.42
N LEU A 125 14.12 1.73 1.79
CA LEU A 125 12.81 1.80 2.42
C LEU A 125 12.90 2.55 3.76
N GLU A 126 13.89 2.24 4.60
CA GLU A 126 14.10 2.95 5.87
C GLU A 126 14.31 4.46 5.66
N ASP A 127 15.13 4.83 4.69
CA ASP A 127 15.37 6.22 4.30
C ASP A 127 14.06 6.91 3.87
N VAL A 128 13.28 6.29 2.98
CA VAL A 128 11.99 6.83 2.50
C VAL A 128 11.01 7.00 3.64
N VAL A 129 10.87 6.01 4.51
CA VAL A 129 9.97 6.06 5.67
C VAL A 129 10.38 7.18 6.62
N ALA A 130 11.68 7.34 6.88
CA ALA A 130 12.20 8.41 7.73
C ALA A 130 11.89 9.80 7.14
N HIS A 131 12.13 9.99 5.84
CA HIS A 131 11.83 11.25 5.16
C HIS A 131 10.33 11.54 5.12
N LEU A 132 9.52 10.55 4.74
CA LEU A 132 8.07 10.69 4.65
C LEU A 132 7.48 11.10 6.01
N THR A 133 7.87 10.41 7.09
CA THR A 133 7.27 10.64 8.42
C THR A 133 7.79 11.89 9.13
N ARG A 134 9.07 12.23 8.99
CA ARG A 134 9.70 13.31 9.76
C ARG A 134 9.79 14.64 9.02
N ILE A 135 9.90 14.59 7.70
CA ILE A 135 10.19 15.77 6.87
C ILE A 135 8.98 16.11 6.02
N TRP A 136 8.51 15.17 5.19
CA TRP A 136 7.46 15.47 4.22
C TRP A 136 6.09 15.55 4.85
N LEU A 137 5.74 14.70 5.82
CA LEU A 137 4.40 14.69 6.40
C LEU A 137 3.97 16.07 6.93
N PRO A 138 4.76 16.81 7.74
CA PRO A 138 4.40 18.18 8.12
C PRO A 138 4.15 19.11 6.92
N GLU A 139 4.99 19.04 5.88
CA GLU A 139 4.83 19.86 4.67
C GLU A 139 3.60 19.46 3.85
N LEU A 140 3.31 18.15 3.74
CA LEU A 140 2.11 17.62 3.08
C LEU A 140 0.84 18.17 3.77
N LEU A 141 0.82 18.15 5.10
CA LEU A 141 -0.30 18.67 5.89
C LEU A 141 -0.50 20.18 5.68
N GLU A 142 0.59 20.95 5.63
CA GLU A 142 0.54 22.39 5.33
C GLU A 142 -0.01 22.67 3.94
N ILE A 143 0.50 21.97 2.91
CA ILE A 143 0.05 22.08 1.53
C ILE A 143 -1.44 21.74 1.41
N TRP A 144 -1.88 20.62 2.00
CA TRP A 144 -3.28 20.21 1.96
C TRP A 144 -4.20 21.19 2.69
N THR A 145 -3.71 21.90 3.70
CA THR A 145 -4.50 22.91 4.42
C THR A 145 -4.68 24.18 3.58
N ASN A 146 -3.65 24.61 2.85
CA ASN A 146 -3.65 25.86 2.08
C ASN A 146 -3.07 25.69 0.66
N PRO A 147 -3.71 24.90 -0.23
CA PRO A 147 -3.12 24.50 -1.50
C PRO A 147 -2.85 25.68 -2.45
N LEU A 148 -3.64 26.75 -2.36
CA LEU A 148 -3.48 27.94 -3.20
C LEU A 148 -2.29 28.82 -2.78
N GLU A 149 -1.97 28.85 -1.49
CA GLU A 149 -0.89 29.68 -0.93
C GLU A 149 0.46 28.96 -0.97
N THR A 150 0.45 27.64 -1.14
CA THR A 150 1.62 26.75 -1.04
C THR A 150 2.09 26.22 -2.40
N LYS A 151 1.78 26.91 -3.51
CA LYS A 151 2.12 26.44 -4.86
C LYS A 151 3.61 26.16 -5.06
N ASP A 152 4.47 27.10 -4.67
CA ASP A 152 5.93 26.95 -4.83
C ASP A 152 6.49 25.84 -3.92
N GLN A 153 5.93 25.71 -2.71
CA GLN A 153 6.24 24.63 -1.77
C GLN A 153 5.83 23.27 -2.35
N THR A 154 4.66 23.20 -2.98
CA THR A 154 4.15 21.99 -3.66
C THR A 154 5.12 21.56 -4.76
N ILE A 155 5.50 22.47 -5.66
CA ILE A 155 6.45 22.15 -6.75
C ILE A 155 7.80 21.70 -6.20
N SER A 156 8.32 22.37 -5.17
CA SER A 156 9.58 22.00 -4.51
C SER A 156 9.52 20.61 -3.86
N LEU A 157 8.42 20.30 -3.16
CA LEU A 157 8.22 18.99 -2.54
C LEU A 157 8.01 17.88 -3.58
N MET A 158 7.24 18.14 -4.66
CA MET A 158 7.09 17.21 -5.79
C MET A 158 8.43 16.79 -6.37
N LYS A 159 9.36 17.73 -6.61
CA LYS A 159 10.70 17.41 -7.13
C LYS A 159 11.47 16.49 -6.19
N ARG A 160 11.44 16.75 -4.88
CA ARG A 160 12.10 15.92 -3.86
C ARG A 160 11.49 14.52 -3.79
N ILE A 161 10.16 14.42 -3.77
CA ILE A 161 9.44 13.14 -3.73
C ILE A 161 9.67 12.34 -5.01
N SER A 162 9.63 12.98 -6.18
CA SER A 162 9.87 12.33 -7.48
C SER A 162 11.29 11.76 -7.56
N LYS A 163 12.30 12.52 -7.12
CA LYS A 163 13.67 12.02 -7.05
C LYS A 163 13.79 10.79 -6.14
N ALA A 164 13.16 10.84 -4.96
CA ALA A 164 13.19 9.72 -4.02
C ALA A 164 12.43 8.49 -4.55
N GLU A 165 11.28 8.70 -5.18
CA GLU A 165 10.49 7.63 -5.82
C GLU A 165 11.29 6.93 -6.90
N ARG A 166 11.99 7.67 -7.77
CA ARG A 166 12.84 7.08 -8.82
C ARG A 166 13.95 6.21 -8.25
N ILE A 167 14.68 6.72 -7.25
CA ILE A 167 15.78 5.97 -6.60
C ILE A 167 15.22 4.72 -5.92
N PHE A 168 14.16 4.87 -5.12
CA PHE A 168 13.55 3.76 -4.40
C PHE A 168 12.94 2.73 -5.35
N GLY A 169 12.22 3.18 -6.37
CA GLY A 169 11.62 2.33 -7.39
C GLY A 169 12.64 1.51 -8.17
N LYS A 170 13.82 2.08 -8.49
CA LYS A 170 14.95 1.32 -9.08
C LYS A 170 15.42 0.21 -8.14
N SER A 171 15.57 0.50 -6.85
CA SER A 171 15.96 -0.51 -5.86
C SER A 171 14.92 -1.62 -5.71
N VAL A 172 13.63 -1.27 -5.62
CA VAL A 172 12.53 -2.26 -5.54
C VAL A 172 12.45 -3.12 -6.81
N LYS A 173 12.64 -2.51 -7.99
CA LYS A 173 12.72 -3.21 -9.29
C LYS A 173 13.82 -4.26 -9.30
N ASN A 174 15.02 -3.88 -8.85
CA ASN A 174 16.19 -4.76 -8.83
C ASN A 174 16.00 -5.90 -7.82
N ALA A 175 15.56 -5.60 -6.60
CA ALA A 175 15.28 -6.61 -5.58
C ALA A 175 14.21 -7.62 -6.07
N TRP A 176 13.12 -7.14 -6.67
CA TRP A 176 12.07 -8.00 -7.21
C TRP A 176 12.59 -8.93 -8.30
N ARG A 177 13.37 -8.41 -9.25
CA ARG A 177 13.97 -9.19 -10.35
C ARG A 177 14.97 -10.23 -9.84
N ALA A 178 15.83 -9.86 -8.90
CA ALA A 178 16.79 -10.77 -8.30
C ALA A 178 16.08 -11.92 -7.56
N CYS A 179 15.07 -11.61 -6.74
CA CYS A 179 14.30 -12.63 -6.02
C CYS A 179 13.45 -13.52 -6.96
N LEU A 180 12.94 -12.98 -8.06
CA LEU A 180 12.24 -13.78 -9.09
C LEU A 180 13.21 -14.73 -9.80
N SER A 181 14.40 -14.25 -10.17
CA SER A 181 15.43 -15.05 -10.86
C SER A 181 15.95 -16.17 -9.98
N ALA A 182 16.14 -15.89 -8.68
CA ALA A 182 16.57 -16.87 -7.69
C ALA A 182 15.47 -17.86 -7.26
N GLY A 183 14.25 -17.73 -7.77
CA GLY A 183 13.12 -18.59 -7.39
C GLY A 183 12.57 -18.36 -5.97
N ILE A 184 12.94 -17.26 -5.31
CA ILE A 184 12.39 -16.85 -4.01
C ILE A 184 10.94 -16.36 -4.20
N ILE A 185 10.70 -15.62 -5.27
CA ILE A 185 9.36 -15.26 -5.75
C ILE A 185 8.99 -16.24 -6.86
N LEU A 186 7.86 -16.92 -6.73
CA LEU A 186 7.37 -17.85 -7.73
C LEU A 186 6.13 -17.28 -8.43
N LYS A 187 6.18 -17.17 -9.77
CA LYS A 187 5.04 -16.78 -10.60
C LYS A 187 4.26 -18.02 -11.04
N PHE A 188 2.98 -18.09 -10.72
CA PHE A 188 2.07 -19.17 -11.14
C PHE A 188 1.02 -18.64 -12.09
N GLN A 189 0.72 -19.40 -13.14
CA GLN A 189 -0.45 -19.15 -13.99
C GLN A 189 -1.72 -19.55 -13.22
N ASP A 190 -2.71 -18.66 -13.17
CA ASP A 190 -4.01 -18.86 -12.52
C ASP A 190 -5.11 -18.20 -13.35
N PRO A 191 -5.75 -18.92 -14.28
CA PRO A 191 -6.76 -18.36 -15.17
C PRO A 191 -8.05 -17.95 -14.43
N ASN A 192 -8.23 -18.36 -13.18
CA ASN A 192 -9.39 -17.98 -12.36
C ASN A 192 -9.15 -16.71 -11.56
N PHE A 193 -7.89 -16.27 -11.43
CA PHE A 193 -7.55 -15.00 -10.85
C PHE A 193 -7.60 -13.91 -11.92
N PHE A 194 -8.11 -12.72 -11.58
CA PHE A 194 -8.40 -11.68 -12.58
C PHE A 194 -7.15 -11.17 -13.34
N LEU A 195 -5.95 -11.39 -12.81
CA LEU A 195 -4.68 -11.08 -13.50
C LEU A 195 -4.15 -12.21 -14.38
N GLY A 196 -4.81 -13.38 -14.39
CA GLY A 196 -4.35 -14.60 -15.05
C GLY A 196 -3.12 -15.25 -14.40
N HIS A 197 -2.51 -14.61 -13.39
CA HIS A 197 -1.32 -15.09 -12.70
C HIS A 197 -1.25 -14.57 -11.26
N ARG A 198 -0.52 -15.29 -10.40
CA ARG A 198 -0.30 -14.94 -8.99
C ARG A 198 1.16 -15.15 -8.59
N TYR A 199 1.59 -14.46 -7.55
CA TYR A 199 2.91 -14.65 -6.95
C TYR A 199 2.80 -15.38 -5.60
N SER A 200 3.70 -16.32 -5.35
CA SER A 200 3.94 -16.87 -4.02
C SER A 200 5.34 -16.48 -3.57
N LEU A 201 5.42 -15.92 -2.38
CA LEU A 201 6.66 -15.59 -1.71
C LEU A 201 6.83 -16.63 -0.60
N GLY A 202 7.95 -17.35 -0.59
CA GLY A 202 8.13 -18.55 0.23
C GLY A 202 8.12 -18.31 1.74
N GLU A 203 8.36 -17.07 2.18
CA GLU A 203 8.51 -16.71 3.60
C GLU A 203 7.69 -15.47 3.96
N TYR A 204 7.06 -15.49 5.15
CA TYR A 204 6.26 -14.38 5.67
C TYR A 204 7.04 -13.06 5.72
N THR A 205 8.28 -13.09 6.23
CA THR A 205 9.12 -11.89 6.38
C THR A 205 9.45 -11.26 5.03
N VAL A 206 9.91 -12.07 4.08
CA VAL A 206 10.18 -11.62 2.70
C VAL A 206 8.92 -11.05 2.06
N THR A 207 7.77 -11.71 2.26
CA THR A 207 6.48 -11.23 1.75
C THR A 207 6.11 -9.87 2.33
N GLY A 208 6.19 -9.73 3.66
CA GLY A 208 5.87 -8.49 4.36
C GLY A 208 6.74 -7.32 3.93
N ASN A 209 8.03 -7.55 3.76
CA ASN A 209 8.98 -6.52 3.34
C ASN A 209 8.75 -6.08 1.90
N PHE A 210 8.53 -7.01 0.96
CA PHE A 210 8.18 -6.64 -0.43
C PHE A 210 6.85 -5.90 -0.51
N LEU A 211 5.83 -6.32 0.24
CA LEU A 211 4.55 -5.61 0.29
C LEU A 211 4.73 -4.21 0.88
N ALA A 212 5.53 -4.06 1.93
CA ALA A 212 5.86 -2.76 2.49
C ALA A 212 6.59 -1.89 1.45
N MET A 213 7.58 -2.42 0.73
CA MET A 213 8.30 -1.69 -0.31
C MET A 213 7.36 -1.20 -1.42
N LEU A 214 6.55 -2.10 -1.99
CA LEU A 214 5.59 -1.77 -3.03
C LEU A 214 4.54 -0.76 -2.55
N LEU A 215 4.06 -0.91 -1.31
CA LEU A 215 3.09 0.01 -0.72
C LEU A 215 3.68 1.41 -0.57
N HIS A 216 4.88 1.54 -0.02
CA HIS A 216 5.52 2.84 0.15
C HIS A 216 5.84 3.49 -1.20
N GLN A 217 6.28 2.73 -2.20
CA GLN A 217 6.45 3.25 -3.55
C GLN A 217 5.11 3.75 -4.10
N SER A 218 4.03 2.98 -3.92
CA SER A 218 2.69 3.38 -4.36
C SER A 218 2.21 4.67 -3.69
N PHE A 219 2.57 4.89 -2.42
CA PHE A 219 2.28 6.15 -1.72
C PHE A 219 3.04 7.34 -2.32
N LEU A 220 4.32 7.19 -2.64
CA LEU A 220 5.09 8.29 -3.27
C LEU A 220 4.46 8.68 -4.62
N VAL A 221 4.16 7.69 -5.47
CA VAL A 221 3.52 7.92 -6.78
C VAL A 221 2.13 8.54 -6.60
N ARG A 222 1.34 8.08 -5.61
CA ARG A 222 0.03 8.64 -5.31
C ARG A 222 0.10 10.10 -4.88
N ILE A 223 1.07 10.46 -4.04
CA ILE A 223 1.29 11.84 -3.59
C ILE A 223 1.63 12.74 -4.79
N LEU A 224 2.51 12.28 -5.68
CA LEU A 224 2.85 13.02 -6.90
C LEU A 224 1.62 13.25 -7.79
N TYR A 225 0.77 12.23 -7.94
CA TYR A 225 -0.49 12.37 -8.68
C TYR A 225 -1.44 13.38 -8.03
N GLU A 226 -1.63 13.34 -6.69
CA GLU A 226 -2.46 14.33 -5.99
C GLU A 226 -1.90 15.76 -6.15
N PHE A 227 -0.59 15.93 -6.08
CA PHE A 227 0.03 17.24 -6.23
C PHE A 227 -0.13 17.82 -7.63
N ASN A 228 -0.02 16.98 -8.67
CA ASN A 228 -0.38 17.41 -10.02
C ASN A 228 -1.84 17.87 -10.09
N GLN A 229 -2.77 17.11 -9.47
CA GLN A 229 -4.19 17.48 -9.42
C GLN A 229 -4.43 18.82 -8.70
N LEU A 230 -3.75 19.06 -7.57
CA LEU A 230 -3.82 20.34 -6.84
C LEU A 230 -3.33 21.52 -7.69
N LEU A 231 -2.37 21.27 -8.59
CA LEU A 231 -1.86 22.26 -9.54
C LEU A 231 -2.73 22.38 -10.81
N GLY A 232 -3.84 21.64 -10.89
CA GLY A 232 -4.76 21.64 -12.03
C GLY A 232 -4.29 20.78 -13.21
N VAL A 233 -3.33 19.88 -13.00
CA VAL A 233 -2.78 18.98 -14.01
C VAL A 233 -3.23 17.54 -13.72
N ARG A 234 -3.90 16.91 -14.69
CA ARG A 234 -4.30 15.50 -14.58
C ARG A 234 -3.27 14.62 -15.26
N ASP A 235 -2.34 14.09 -14.49
CA ASP A 235 -1.29 13.19 -14.96
C ASP A 235 -1.75 11.72 -14.92
N GLU A 236 -2.33 11.25 -16.03
CA GLU A 236 -2.79 9.86 -16.18
C GLU A 236 -1.64 8.85 -16.14
N ALA A 237 -0.41 9.25 -16.48
CA ALA A 237 0.75 8.35 -16.43
C ALA A 237 1.14 8.06 -14.98
N LEU A 238 1.12 9.07 -14.11
CA LEU A 238 1.28 8.86 -12.67
C LEU A 238 0.18 7.99 -12.07
N TYR A 239 -1.09 8.21 -12.47
CA TYR A 239 -2.19 7.37 -12.00
C TYR A 239 -2.07 5.92 -12.47
N GLY A 240 -1.70 5.70 -13.74
CA GLY A 240 -1.40 4.38 -14.29
C GLY A 240 -0.31 3.66 -13.51
N ARG A 241 0.82 4.32 -13.24
CA ARG A 241 1.92 3.77 -12.43
C ARG A 241 1.48 3.42 -11.01
N TYR A 242 0.69 4.29 -10.36
CA TYR A 242 0.12 4.00 -9.05
C TYR A 242 -0.73 2.74 -9.07
N ARG A 243 -1.63 2.63 -10.05
CA ARG A 243 -2.49 1.46 -10.22
C ARG A 243 -1.67 0.18 -10.46
N ASP A 244 -0.63 0.24 -11.27
CA ASP A 244 0.24 -0.91 -11.56
C ASP A 244 0.93 -1.42 -10.29
N LEU A 245 1.37 -0.53 -9.40
CA LEU A 245 1.92 -0.90 -8.10
C LEU A 245 0.86 -1.58 -7.22
N CYS A 246 -0.38 -1.08 -7.20
CA CYS A 246 -1.48 -1.72 -6.48
C CYS A 246 -1.78 -3.12 -7.03
N VAL A 247 -1.81 -3.29 -8.35
CA VAL A 247 -2.01 -4.60 -9.01
C VAL A 247 -0.95 -5.61 -8.59
N ARG A 248 0.32 -5.18 -8.47
CA ARG A 248 1.42 -6.04 -7.99
C ARG A 248 1.22 -6.50 -6.55
N ILE A 249 0.80 -5.58 -5.67
CA ILE A 249 0.43 -5.91 -4.29
C ILE A 249 -0.69 -6.95 -4.28
N TRP A 250 -1.74 -6.76 -5.10
CA TRP A 250 -2.87 -7.70 -5.18
C TRP A 250 -2.47 -9.07 -5.72
N ALA A 251 -1.53 -9.13 -6.66
CA ALA A 251 -1.02 -10.38 -7.22
C ALA A 251 -0.32 -11.27 -6.17
N CYS A 252 0.07 -10.70 -5.02
CA CYS A 252 0.66 -11.42 -3.89
C CYS A 252 -0.39 -11.95 -2.90
N VAL A 253 -1.63 -11.42 -2.93
CA VAL A 253 -2.72 -11.83 -2.01
C VAL A 253 -2.99 -13.33 -2.03
N PRO A 254 -3.07 -14.02 -3.18
CA PRO A 254 -3.31 -15.46 -3.20
C PRO A 254 -2.29 -16.26 -2.39
N GLY A 255 -1.03 -15.80 -2.30
CA GLY A 255 0.00 -16.45 -1.50
C GLY A 255 -0.32 -16.50 0.00
N PHE A 256 -1.21 -15.63 0.48
CA PHE A 256 -1.57 -15.57 1.90
C PHE A 256 -2.36 -16.78 2.37
N SER A 257 -3.00 -17.53 1.45
CA SER A 257 -3.70 -18.76 1.82
C SER A 257 -2.77 -19.84 2.37
N ASN A 258 -1.46 -19.71 2.11
CA ASN A 258 -0.43 -20.63 2.61
C ASN A 258 0.13 -20.21 3.97
N LEU A 259 -0.22 -19.02 4.47
CA LEU A 259 0.20 -18.50 5.77
C LEU A 259 -0.81 -18.90 6.85
N ASP A 260 -0.35 -18.92 8.11
CA ASP A 260 -1.29 -19.01 9.22
C ASP A 260 -2.19 -17.74 9.27
N PRO A 261 -3.42 -17.84 9.80
CA PRO A 261 -4.35 -16.72 9.86
C PRO A 261 -3.82 -15.42 10.47
N VAL A 262 -2.96 -15.50 11.48
CA VAL A 262 -2.43 -14.32 12.17
C VAL A 262 -1.45 -13.59 11.27
N SER A 263 -0.54 -14.36 10.64
CA SER A 263 0.38 -13.83 9.63
C SER A 263 -0.36 -13.25 8.44
N ALA A 264 -1.34 -13.97 7.87
CA ALA A 264 -2.15 -13.47 6.76
C ALA A 264 -2.87 -12.15 7.09
N LEU A 265 -3.47 -12.05 8.27
CA LEU A 265 -4.11 -10.82 8.76
C LEU A 265 -3.08 -9.69 8.94
N GLY A 266 -1.91 -10.01 9.49
CA GLY A 266 -0.80 -9.08 9.65
C GLY A 266 -0.31 -8.49 8.33
N LEU A 267 -0.34 -9.25 7.23
CA LEU A 267 0.00 -8.75 5.90
C LEU A 267 -1.14 -7.99 5.21
N PHE A 268 -2.39 -8.36 5.50
CA PHE A 268 -3.57 -7.74 4.88
C PHE A 268 -3.63 -6.23 5.11
N LYS A 269 -3.11 -5.73 6.24
CA LYS A 269 -3.02 -4.29 6.54
C LYS A 269 -2.22 -3.50 5.49
N PHE A 270 -1.21 -4.11 4.86
CA PHE A 270 -0.41 -3.46 3.82
C PHE A 270 -1.17 -3.35 2.50
N ILE A 271 -2.21 -4.16 2.32
CA ILE A 271 -2.94 -4.24 1.06
C ILE A 271 -4.13 -3.29 1.06
N LEU A 272 -4.74 -3.02 2.20
CA LEU A 272 -5.94 -2.16 2.27
C LEU A 272 -5.80 -0.81 1.56
N PRO A 273 -4.70 -0.03 1.75
CA PRO A 273 -4.57 1.25 1.05
C PRO A 273 -4.47 1.10 -0.47
N SER A 274 -3.99 -0.07 -0.94
CA SER A 274 -3.89 -0.37 -2.36
C SER A 274 -5.24 -0.67 -3.00
N PHE A 275 -6.36 -0.81 -2.27
CA PHE A 275 -7.68 -1.08 -2.85
C PHE A 275 -8.41 0.15 -3.38
N GLU A 276 -7.91 1.36 -3.15
CA GLU A 276 -8.52 2.59 -3.68
C GLU A 276 -8.79 2.54 -5.20
N PRO A 277 -7.83 2.14 -6.07
CA PRO A 277 -8.05 2.07 -7.51
C PRO A 277 -8.74 0.78 -7.97
N ALA A 278 -9.11 -0.15 -7.08
CA ALA A 278 -9.71 -1.42 -7.47
C ALA A 278 -11.11 -1.23 -8.04
N THR A 279 -11.42 -1.86 -9.16
CA THR A 279 -12.79 -2.03 -9.65
C THR A 279 -13.59 -2.95 -8.71
N ASP A 280 -14.91 -2.95 -8.84
CA ASP A 280 -15.77 -3.81 -8.01
C ASP A 280 -15.49 -5.30 -8.24
N GLU A 281 -15.11 -5.67 -9.46
CA GLU A 281 -14.76 -7.03 -9.82
C GLU A 281 -13.42 -7.45 -9.20
N GLU A 282 -12.39 -6.62 -9.33
CA GLU A 282 -11.09 -6.89 -8.71
C GLU A 282 -11.21 -7.00 -7.18
N LEU A 283 -11.92 -6.04 -6.56
CA LEU A 283 -12.12 -6.04 -5.12
C LEU A 283 -12.88 -7.30 -4.67
N ARG A 284 -13.89 -7.73 -5.42
CA ARG A 284 -14.59 -9.00 -5.19
C ARG A 284 -13.63 -10.18 -5.21
N HIS A 285 -12.82 -10.30 -6.26
CA HIS A 285 -11.85 -11.39 -6.38
C HIS A 285 -10.87 -11.38 -5.21
N ILE A 286 -10.33 -10.22 -4.85
CA ILE A 286 -9.35 -10.09 -3.78
C ILE A 286 -9.95 -10.43 -2.41
N LEU A 287 -11.14 -9.93 -2.10
CA LEU A 287 -11.80 -10.23 -0.82
C LEU A 287 -12.24 -11.70 -0.72
N ASN A 288 -12.64 -12.32 -1.83
CA ASN A 288 -13.00 -13.74 -1.87
C ASN A 288 -11.81 -14.68 -1.68
N LEU A 289 -10.59 -14.24 -2.00
CA LEU A 289 -9.37 -15.01 -1.73
C LEU A 289 -9.07 -15.13 -0.23
N ASN A 290 -9.58 -14.19 0.58
CA ASN A 290 -9.47 -14.30 2.02
C ASN A 290 -10.51 -15.33 2.52
N ILE A 291 -10.06 -16.58 2.64
CA ILE A 291 -10.81 -17.73 3.16
C ILE A 291 -11.50 -17.38 4.49
N GLU A 292 -10.96 -16.42 5.25
CA GLU A 292 -11.59 -15.98 6.49
C GLU A 292 -12.81 -15.10 6.26
N LEU A 293 -12.79 -14.11 5.36
CA LEU A 293 -13.96 -13.25 5.09
C LEU A 293 -15.13 -14.01 4.45
N SER A 294 -14.81 -14.94 3.54
CA SER A 294 -15.81 -15.86 2.98
C SER A 294 -16.46 -16.72 4.08
N GLY A 295 -15.69 -17.10 5.11
CA GLY A 295 -16.18 -17.77 6.32
C GLY A 295 -17.03 -16.91 7.26
N HIS A 296 -17.10 -15.59 7.06
CA HIS A 296 -17.99 -14.67 7.78
C HIS A 296 -19.23 -14.28 6.95
N GLY A 297 -19.50 -14.99 5.85
CA GLY A 297 -20.67 -14.78 5.01
C GLY A 297 -20.56 -13.62 4.02
N VAL A 298 -19.41 -12.93 3.96
CA VAL A 298 -19.11 -11.90 2.95
C VAL A 298 -18.84 -12.61 1.62
N THR A 299 -19.90 -12.96 0.91
CA THR A 299 -19.82 -13.75 -0.33
C THR A 299 -20.59 -13.12 -1.48
N GLY A 300 -21.46 -12.13 -1.20
CA GLY A 300 -22.31 -11.50 -2.18
C GLY A 300 -21.85 -10.12 -2.64
N ASN A 301 -22.27 -9.71 -3.84
CA ASN A 301 -22.08 -8.36 -4.37
C ASN A 301 -22.58 -7.26 -3.42
N ALA A 302 -23.68 -7.52 -2.71
CA ALA A 302 -24.25 -6.58 -1.76
C ALA A 302 -23.31 -6.30 -0.58
N ASP A 303 -22.58 -7.30 -0.10
CA ASP A 303 -21.66 -7.14 1.04
C ASP A 303 -20.41 -6.37 0.62
N ILE A 304 -19.90 -6.64 -0.59
CA ILE A 304 -18.75 -5.91 -1.15
C ILE A 304 -19.10 -4.43 -1.35
N GLN A 305 -20.29 -4.12 -1.85
CA GLN A 305 -20.75 -2.73 -1.98
C GLN A 305 -20.86 -2.02 -0.62
N LYS A 306 -21.18 -2.74 0.46
CA LYS A 306 -21.18 -2.20 1.82
C LYS A 306 -19.78 -2.04 2.42
N LEU A 307 -18.86 -2.96 2.10
CA LEU A 307 -17.48 -2.90 2.59
C LEU A 307 -16.63 -1.87 1.84
N ARG A 308 -16.93 -1.59 0.58
CA ARG A 308 -16.15 -0.68 -0.26
C ARG A 308 -16.01 0.72 0.35
N PRO A 309 -17.08 1.39 0.85
CA PRO A 309 -16.95 2.66 1.57
C PRO A 309 -15.98 2.57 2.76
N ILE A 310 -16.05 1.50 3.56
CA ILE A 310 -15.18 1.27 4.72
C ILE A 310 -13.72 1.08 4.27
N ILE A 311 -13.48 0.27 3.24
CA ILE A 311 -12.14 0.03 2.68
C ILE A 311 -11.54 1.33 2.14
N ILE A 312 -12.32 2.10 1.37
CA ILE A 312 -11.89 3.39 0.83
C ILE A 312 -11.62 4.38 1.96
N MET A 313 -12.48 4.44 2.97
CA MET A 313 -12.31 5.27 4.16
C MET A 313 -11.01 4.93 4.88
N VAL A 314 -10.77 3.65 5.16
CA VAL A 314 -9.53 3.17 5.79
C VAL A 314 -8.31 3.53 4.93
N GLY A 315 -8.36 3.26 3.62
CA GLY A 315 -7.28 3.62 2.70
C GLY A 315 -6.99 5.13 2.69
N LYS A 316 -8.04 5.96 2.65
CA LYS A 316 -7.95 7.42 2.78
C LYS A 316 -7.30 7.82 4.11
N LYS A 317 -7.70 7.21 5.23
CA LYS A 317 -7.13 7.45 6.56
C LYS A 317 -5.62 7.21 6.59
N TYR A 318 -5.16 6.07 6.06
CA TYR A 318 -3.72 5.76 5.97
C TYR A 318 -2.94 6.75 5.11
N THR A 319 -3.60 7.36 4.12
CA THR A 319 -3.02 8.42 3.28
C THR A 319 -3.27 9.84 3.79
N GLY A 320 -3.88 10.03 4.97
CA GLY A 320 -4.18 11.36 5.52
C GLY A 320 -5.31 12.13 4.82
N ARG A 321 -6.16 11.45 4.05
CA ARG A 321 -7.25 12.03 3.21
C ARG A 321 -8.67 11.74 3.73
N GLU A 322 -8.81 11.23 4.95
CA GLU A 322 -10.13 11.04 5.56
C GLU A 322 -10.64 12.35 6.15
N ASP A 323 -11.79 12.80 5.67
CA ASP A 323 -12.43 14.04 6.09
C ASP A 323 -13.25 13.77 7.36
N PHE A 324 -12.67 13.93 8.54
CA PHE A 324 -13.32 13.66 9.84
C PHE A 324 -14.49 14.63 10.19
N ARG A 325 -14.97 15.43 9.23
CA ARG A 325 -15.97 16.49 9.43
C ARG A 325 -17.24 16.38 8.61
N ALA A 326 -17.52 15.26 7.94
CA ALA A 326 -18.92 15.00 7.60
C ALA A 326 -19.65 14.73 8.93
N PRO A 327 -20.52 15.64 9.44
CA PRO A 327 -21.41 15.24 10.50
C PRO A 327 -22.14 14.00 9.96
N LEU A 328 -22.13 12.91 10.73
CA LEU A 328 -23.14 11.88 10.57
C LEU A 328 -24.46 12.65 10.52
N ASN A 329 -25.08 12.71 9.34
CA ASN A 329 -26.37 13.35 9.20
C ASN A 329 -27.28 12.63 10.20
N ASP A 330 -27.61 13.29 11.31
CA ASP A 330 -28.59 12.89 12.33
C ASP A 330 -30.03 12.81 11.76
N ASN A 331 -30.17 12.70 10.43
CA ASN A 331 -31.42 12.55 9.70
C ASN A 331 -31.62 11.10 9.20
N MET A 332 -31.29 10.12 10.04
CA MET A 332 -31.93 8.81 9.97
C MET A 332 -32.57 8.50 11.33
N ALA A 333 -33.77 9.06 11.48
CA ALA A 333 -34.75 8.66 12.49
C ALA A 333 -35.30 7.26 12.21
#